data_AF-A0A8J6TI87-F1
#
_entry.id   AF-A0A8J6TI87-F1
#
_cell.length_a   1.000
_cell.length_b   1.000
_cell.length_c   1.000
_cell.angle_alpha   90.00
_cell.angle_beta   90.00
_cell.angle_gamma   90.00
#
_symmetry.space_group_name_H-M   'P 1'
#
loop_
_entity.id
_entity.type
_entity.pdbx_description
1 polymer ?
#
loop_
_entity_poly.entity_id
_entity_poly.type
_entity_poly.pdbx_seq_one_letter_code
_entity_poly.pdbx_strand_id
1 'polypeptide(L)' 'MNNTASIVSKVWSFCHTLRDDGVSYGDYLEQLTYLLFLKMADEYSRIYKKDVGIPAEYNWDSLK' A
#
# COMPACT_ATOMS: atom_id res chain seq x y z
N MET A 1 18.73 -14.88 1.63
CA MET A 1 18.35 -14.55 0.24
C MET A 1 16.97 -15.10 -0.04
N ASN A 2 15.90 -14.28 0.15
CA ASN A 2 14.58 -14.38 -0.54
C ASN A 2 13.52 -13.42 0.03
N ASN A 3 13.90 -12.22 0.48
CA ASN A 3 12.92 -11.27 1.03
C ASN A 3 11.87 -10.86 -0.04
N THR A 4 12.32 -10.67 -1.29
CA THR A 4 11.45 -10.40 -2.44
C THR A 4 10.42 -11.51 -2.68
N ALA A 5 10.84 -12.78 -2.66
CA ALA A 5 9.92 -13.90 -2.87
C ALA A 5 8.86 -14.00 -1.75
N SER A 6 9.24 -13.70 -0.51
CA SER A 6 8.30 -13.67 0.62
C SER A 6 7.27 -12.54 0.50
N ILE A 7 7.70 -11.34 0.08
CA ILE A 7 6.81 -10.19 -0.16
C ILE A 7 5.83 -10.51 -1.30
N VAL A 8 6.34 -11.03 -2.42
CA VAL A 8 5.52 -11.42 -3.58
C VAL A 8 4.48 -12.47 -3.16
N SER A 9 4.88 -13.48 -2.38
CA SER A 9 3.96 -14.50 -1.87
C SER A 9 2.84 -13.91 -1.00
N LYS A 10 3.15 -12.95 -0.12
CA LYS A 10 2.13 -12.25 0.69
C LYS A 10 1.16 -11.46 -0.19
N VAL A 11 1.67 -10.69 -1.15
CA VAL A 11 0.84 -9.90 -2.08
C VAL A 11 -0.12 -10.79 -2.86
N TRP A 12 0.37 -11.92 -3.36
CA TRP A 12 -0.48 -12.90 -4.05
C TRP A 12 -1.52 -13.55 -3.14
N SER A 13 -1.18 -13.86 -1.88
CA SER A 13 -2.12 -14.46 -0.92
C SER A 13 -3.33 -13.58 -0.66
N PHE A 14 -3.13 -12.27 -0.48
CA PHE A 14 -4.22 -11.32 -0.28
C PHE A 14 -5.07 -11.15 -1.54
N CYS A 15 -4.42 -11.12 -2.71
CA CYS A 15 -5.13 -10.99 -3.98
C CYS A 15 -6.05 -12.19 -4.25
N HIS A 16 -5.63 -13.41 -3.93
CA HIS A 16 -6.49 -14.59 -4.05
C HIS A 16 -7.73 -14.51 -3.15
N THR A 17 -7.57 -14.01 -1.92
CA THR A 17 -8.69 -13.84 -0.97
C THR A 17 -9.72 -12.85 -1.52
N LEU A 18 -9.26 -11.69 -1.99
CA LEU A 18 -10.16 -10.64 -2.50
C LEU A 18 -10.80 -10.98 -3.85
N ARG A 19 -10.14 -11.81 -4.67
CA ARG A 19 -10.74 -12.36 -5.88
C ARG A 19 -11.96 -13.22 -5.54
N ASP A 20 -11.86 -14.02 -4.49
CA ASP A 20 -12.97 -14.86 -4.05
C ASP A 20 -14.15 -13.99 -3.54
N ASP A 21 -13.88 -12.76 -3.09
CA ASP A 21 -14.87 -11.72 -2.76
C ASP A 21 -15.32 -10.86 -3.96
N GLY A 22 -14.85 -11.17 -5.18
CA GLY A 22 -15.28 -10.52 -6.43
C GLY A 22 -14.41 -9.36 -6.92
N VAL A 23 -13.27 -9.07 -6.29
CA VAL A 23 -12.34 -8.02 -6.73
C VAL A 23 -11.44 -8.53 -7.86
N SER A 24 -11.29 -7.76 -8.95
CA SER A 24 -10.37 -8.17 -10.02
C SER A 24 -8.91 -8.00 -9.63
N TYR A 25 -8.00 -8.80 -10.22
CA TYR A 25 -6.56 -8.68 -10.00
C TYR A 25 -6.03 -7.26 -10.31
N GLY A 26 -6.59 -6.61 -11.34
CA GLY A 26 -6.20 -5.25 -11.72
C GLY A 26 -6.59 -4.23 -10.66
N ASP A 27 -7.85 -4.27 -10.20
CA ASP A 27 -8.35 -3.35 -9.17
C ASP A 27 -7.59 -3.51 -7.86
N TYR A 28 -7.30 -4.75 -7.45
CA TYR A 28 -6.50 -5.00 -6.25
C TYR A 28 -5.10 -4.38 -6.35
N LEU A 29 -4.42 -4.58 -7.49
CA LEU A 29 -3.07 -4.03 -7.69
C LEU A 29 -3.10 -2.51 -7.70
N GLU A 30 -4.13 -1.89 -8.27
CA GLU A 30 -4.32 -0.45 -8.24
C GLU A 30 -4.47 0.08 -6.80
N GLN A 31 -5.38 -0.50 -6.01
CA GLN A 31 -5.59 -0.11 -4.61
C GLN A 31 -4.34 -0.33 -3.75
N LEU A 32 -3.65 -1.46 -3.93
CA LEU A 32 -2.41 -1.73 -3.24
C LEU A 32 -1.33 -0.72 -3.59
N THR A 33 -1.26 -0.28 -4.85
CA THR A 33 -0.29 0.73 -5.30
C THR A 33 -0.57 2.08 -4.64
N TYR A 34 -1.84 2.47 -4.51
CA TYR A 34 -2.22 3.70 -3.80
C TYR A 34 -1.82 3.65 -2.32
N LEU A 35 -2.14 2.55 -1.63
CA LEU A 35 -1.76 2.38 -0.22
C LEU A 35 -0.25 2.36 -0.02
N LEU A 36 0.49 1.67 -0.90
CA LEU A 36 1.94 1.62 -0.84
C LEU A 36 2.56 3.01 -1.03
N PHE A 37 2.09 3.77 -2.02
CA PHE A 37 2.55 5.14 -2.25
C PHE A 37 2.30 6.02 -1.02
N LEU A 38 1.10 5.96 -0.45
CA LEU A 38 0.73 6.75 0.73
C LEU A 38 1.59 6.39 1.94
N LYS A 39 1.85 5.09 2.17
CA LYS A 39 2.75 4.63 3.24
C LYS A 39 4.18 5.12 3.02
N MET A 40 4.68 5.05 1.80
CA MET A 40 6.03 5.52 1.44
C MET A 40 6.17 7.03 1.66
N ALA A 41 5.15 7.82 1.29
CA ALA A 41 5.13 9.26 1.52
C ALA A 41 5.14 9.59 3.02
N ASP A 42 4.37 8.87 3.84
CA ASP A 42 4.39 9.00 5.30
C ASP A 42 5.78 8.67 5.89
N GLU A 43 6.40 7.56 5.49
CA GLU A 43 7.75 7.20 5.96
C GLU A 43 8.80 8.21 5.55
N TYR A 44 8.75 8.68 4.30
CA TYR A 44 9.63 9.72 3.79
C TYR A 44 9.49 11.02 4.59
N SER A 45 8.26 11.45 4.83
CA SER A 45 7.96 12.64 5.66
C SER A 45 8.53 12.50 7.07
N ARG A 46 8.35 11.35 7.73
CA ARG A 46 8.86 11.11 9.10
C ARG A 46 10.38 11.05 9.17
N ILE A 47 11.03 10.34 8.23
CA ILE A 47 12.49 10.16 8.21
C ILE A 47 13.20 11.48 7.93
N TYR A 48 12.73 12.22 6.92
CA TYR A 48 13.40 13.43 6.46
C TYR A 48 12.80 14.72 7.03
N LYS A 49 11.75 14.63 7.85
CA LYS A 49 10.99 15.76 8.41
C LYS A 49 10.57 16.77 7.34
N LYS A 50 10.13 16.27 6.19
CA LYS A 50 9.74 17.07 5.03
C LYS A 50 8.24 17.02 4.83
N ASP A 51 7.67 18.17 4.49
CA ASP A 51 6.31 18.21 3.96
C ASP A 51 6.27 17.56 2.58
N VAL A 52 5.38 16.58 2.41
CA VAL A 52 5.14 15.86 1.16
C VAL A 52 3.91 16.38 0.42
N GLY A 53 3.22 17.40 0.96
CA GLY A 53 2.09 18.08 0.32
C GLY A 53 0.79 17.28 0.33
N ILE A 54 0.68 16.25 1.18
CA ILE A 54 -0.56 15.48 1.37
C ILE A 54 -1.38 16.15 2.48
N PRO A 55 -2.63 16.57 2.22
CA PRO A 55 -3.49 17.16 3.24
C PRO A 55 -3.70 16.21 4.43
N ALA A 56 -3.84 16.76 5.63
CA ALA A 56 -3.88 15.96 6.87
C ALA A 56 -5.09 15.01 6.93
N GLU A 57 -6.19 15.37 6.28
CA GLU A 57 -7.41 14.55 6.19
C GLU A 57 -7.27 13.35 5.23
N TYR A 58 -6.26 13.33 4.37
CA TYR A 58 -6.01 12.28 3.36
C TYR A 58 -4.65 11.59 3.53
N ASN A 59 -4.02 11.71 4.71
CA ASN A 59 -2.71 11.11 4.97
C ASN A 59 -2.83 9.65 5.43
N TRP A 60 -1.67 8.99 5.66
CA TRP A 60 -1.66 7.60 6.11
C TRP A 60 -2.37 7.40 7.46
N ASP A 61 -2.21 8.34 8.39
CA ASP A 61 -2.79 8.27 9.73
C ASP A 61 -4.32 8.50 9.74
N SER A 62 -4.89 9.05 8.67
CA SER A 62 -6.33 9.30 8.55
C SER A 62 -7.12 8.11 8.00
N LEU A 63 -6.43 7.08 7.48
CA LEU A 63 -7.05 5.82 7.05
C LEU A 63 -7.65 5.09 8.26
N LYS A 64 -8.90 4.64 8.15
CA LYS A 64 -9.65 3.93 9.20
C LYS A 64 -9.62 2.42 9.02
#